data_AF-A0A932HGB9-F1
#
_entry.id   AF-A0A932HGB9-F1
#
_cell.length_a   1.000
_cell.length_b   1.000
_cell.length_c   1.000
_cell.angle_alpha   90.00
_cell.angle_beta   90.00
_cell.angle_gamma   90.00
#
_symmetry.space_group_name_H-M   'P 1'
#
loop_
_entity.id
_entity.type
_entity.pdbx_description
1 polymer ?
#
loop_
_entity_poly.entity_id
_entity_poly.type
_entity_poly.pdbx_seq_one_letter_code
_entity_poly.pdbx_strand_id
1 'polypeptide(L)' 'MSVSATAGEFRSLLDQFADGWNQGEPGRMADAFLPDGVCQPGPFDAPLKGRQAILDYWRDVPLAQSDVSFRYGEI' A
#
# COMPACT_ATOMS: atom_id res chain seq x y z
N MET A 1 0.96 -0.02 -23.99
CA MET A 1 1.83 1.13 -23.70
C MET A 1 1.95 1.22 -22.18
N SER A 2 3.15 1.05 -21.60
CA SER A 2 3.35 1.40 -20.19
C SER A 2 3.50 2.91 -20.10
N VAL A 3 2.53 3.56 -19.45
CA VAL A 3 2.71 4.92 -18.95
C VAL A 3 3.51 4.81 -17.66
N SER A 4 4.68 5.42 -17.63
CA SER A 4 5.45 5.54 -16.39
C SER A 4 4.86 6.67 -15.57
N ALA A 5 4.61 6.43 -14.29
CA ALA A 5 4.22 7.49 -13.37
C ALA A 5 5.34 8.53 -13.28
N THR A 6 4.96 9.80 -13.26
CA THR A 6 5.86 10.90 -12.90
C THR A 6 6.26 10.79 -11.43
N ALA A 7 7.38 11.42 -11.05
CA ALA A 7 7.79 11.47 -9.65
C ALA A 7 6.71 12.08 -8.72
N GLY A 8 5.93 13.04 -9.24
CA GLY A 8 4.82 13.65 -8.51
C GLY A 8 3.68 12.68 -8.25
N GLU A 9 3.24 11.96 -9.29
CA GLU A 9 2.18 10.94 -9.16
C GLU A 9 2.62 9.80 -8.23
N PHE A 10 3.87 9.36 -8.35
CA PHE A 10 4.43 8.34 -7.46
C PHE A 10 4.41 8.80 -5.99
N ARG A 11 4.81 10.05 -5.72
CA ARG A 11 4.78 10.61 -4.37
C ARG A 11 3.35 10.67 -3.81
N SER A 12 2.38 11.10 -4.61
CA SER A 12 0.98 11.14 -4.19
C SER A 12 0.42 9.75 -3.84
N LEU A 13 0.84 8.69 -4.55
CA LEU A 13 0.46 7.32 -4.22
C LEU A 13 1.07 6.87 -2.88
N LEU A 14 2.31 7.25 -2.59
CA LEU A 14 2.96 6.96 -1.31
C LEU A 14 2.31 7.72 -0.16
N ASP A 15 1.99 9.01 -0.34
CA ASP A 15 1.30 9.82 0.66
C ASP A 15 -0.09 9.23 0.98
N GLN A 16 -0.84 8.82 -0.05
CA GLN A 16 -2.12 8.15 0.14
C GLN A 16 -2.00 6.86 0.95
N PHE A 17 -1.01 6.03 0.63
CA PHE A 17 -0.77 4.77 1.34
C PHE A 17 -0.39 5.03 2.81
N ALA A 18 0.51 6.00 3.04
CA ALA A 18 0.94 6.39 4.38
C ALA A 18 -0.22 6.95 5.23
N ASP A 19 -1.06 7.81 4.64
CA ASP A 19 -2.26 8.33 5.30
C ASP A 19 -3.23 7.21 5.68
N GLY A 20 -3.49 6.27 4.76
CA GLY A 20 -4.34 5.12 4.99
C GLY A 20 -3.80 4.23 6.12
N TRP A 21 -2.49 4.01 6.16
CA TRP A 21 -1.82 3.30 7.24
C TRP A 21 -2.02 3.99 8.59
N ASN A 22 -1.67 5.27 8.67
CA ASN A 22 -1.70 6.04 9.93
C ASN A 22 -3.12 6.19 10.51
N GLN A 23 -4.15 6.14 9.66
CA GLN A 23 -5.56 6.26 10.06
C GLN A 23 -6.23 4.90 10.29
N GLY A 24 -5.55 3.78 10.01
CA GLY A 24 -6.16 2.45 10.07
C GLY A 24 -7.27 2.27 9.02
N GLU A 25 -7.05 2.79 7.81
CA GLU A 25 -7.98 2.78 6.67
C GLU A 25 -7.44 1.89 5.52
N PRO A 26 -7.59 0.55 5.60
CA PRO A 26 -7.09 -0.40 4.60
C PRO A 26 -7.59 -0.14 3.18
N GLY A 27 -8.80 0.41 3.04
CA GLY A 27 -9.37 0.78 1.74
C GLY A 27 -8.51 1.83 1.03
N ARG A 28 -8.12 2.87 1.77
CA ARG A 28 -7.28 3.95 1.24
C ARG A 28 -5.89 3.46 0.84
N MET A 29 -5.34 2.49 1.58
CA MET A 29 -4.09 1.82 1.22
C MET A 29 -4.24 1.00 -0.07
N ALA A 30 -5.30 0.21 -0.19
CA ALA A 30 -5.54 -0.64 -1.36
C ALA A 30 -5.79 0.19 -2.64
N ASP A 31 -6.36 1.38 -2.52
CA ASP A 31 -6.61 2.26 -3.66
C ASP A 31 -5.34 2.83 -4.31
N ALA A 32 -4.18 2.75 -3.65
CA ALA A 32 -2.89 3.07 -4.26
C ALA A 32 -2.45 2.02 -5.31
N PHE A 33 -3.11 0.86 -5.37
CA PHE A 33 -2.79 -0.22 -6.31
C PHE A 33 -3.76 -0.23 -7.49
N LEU A 34 -3.30 -0.71 -8.65
CA LEU A 34 -4.19 -1.01 -9.77
C LEU A 34 -5.18 -2.13 -9.42
N PRO A 35 -6.34 -2.22 -10.11
CA PRO A 35 -7.31 -3.31 -9.88
C PRO A 35 -6.70 -4.71 -9.95
N ASP A 36 -5.72 -4.92 -10.84
CA ASP A 36 -4.96 -6.15 -11.08
C ASP A 36 -3.52 -6.09 -10.49
N GLY A 37 -3.24 -5.13 -9.62
CA GLY A 37 -1.94 -4.95 -8.98
C GLY A 37 -1.50 -6.16 -8.17
N VAL A 38 -0.18 -6.34 -8.03
CA VAL A 38 0.41 -7.41 -7.24
C VAL A 38 1.18 -6.81 -6.06
N CYS A 39 0.93 -7.32 -4.85
CA CYS A 39 1.66 -6.96 -3.65
C CYS A 39 2.41 -8.18 -3.12
N GLN A 40 3.65 -7.98 -2.67
CA GLN A 40 4.46 -9.01 -2.01
C GLN A 40 4.72 -8.54 -0.57
N PRO A 41 3.90 -8.98 0.40
CA PRO A 41 3.96 -8.45 1.76
C PRO A 41 5.21 -8.89 2.53
N GLY A 42 5.74 -10.07 2.20
CA GLY A 42 6.96 -10.59 2.78
C GLY A 42 7.79 -11.35 1.74
N PRO A 43 9.10 -11.54 1.97
CA PRO A 43 10.00 -12.17 1.01
C PRO A 43 9.67 -13.64 0.71
N PHE A 44 8.95 -14.31 1.60
CA PHE A 44 8.58 -15.72 1.49
C PHE A 44 7.07 -15.95 1.34
N ASP A 45 6.27 -14.88 1.42
CA ASP A 45 4.82 -14.99 1.30
C ASP A 45 4.41 -15.20 -0.17
N ALA A 46 3.22 -15.79 -0.35
CA ALA A 46 2.61 -15.85 -1.66
C ALA A 46 2.19 -14.43 -2.11
N PRO A 47 2.37 -14.07 -3.40
CA PRO A 47 1.98 -12.76 -3.88
C PRO A 47 0.47 -12.59 -3.85
N LEU A 48 0.02 -11.45 -3.33
CA LEU A 48 -1.37 -11.02 -3.35
C LEU A 48 -1.69 -10.45 -4.72
N LYS A 49 -2.66 -11.02 -5.41
CA LYS A 49 -3.02 -10.63 -6.78
C LYS A 49 -4.39 -9.96 -6.81
N GLY A 50 -4.41 -8.73 -7.30
CA GLY A 50 -5.61 -7.89 -7.39
C GLY A 50 -5.88 -7.09 -6.11
N ARG A 51 -6.51 -5.93 -6.29
CA ARG A 51 -6.77 -4.97 -5.21
C ARG A 51 -7.57 -5.57 -4.05
N GLN A 52 -8.50 -6.48 -4.33
CA GLN A 52 -9.31 -7.13 -3.29
C GLN A 52 -8.45 -7.98 -2.34
N ALA A 53 -7.52 -8.79 -2.87
CA ALA A 53 -6.62 -9.59 -2.04
C ALA A 53 -5.67 -8.72 -1.20
N ILE A 54 -5.24 -7.59 -1.75
CA ILE A 54 -4.42 -6.59 -1.06
C ILE A 54 -5.20 -5.94 0.08
N LEU A 55 -6.46 -5.56 -0.16
CA LEU A 55 -7.35 -5.02 0.87
C LEU A 55 -7.59 -6.02 2.00
N ASP A 56 -7.88 -7.27 1.66
CA ASP A 56 -8.14 -8.31 2.65
C ASP A 56 -6.92 -8.52 3.56
N TYR A 57 -5.70 -8.55 3.01
CA TYR A 57 -4.48 -8.60 3.80
C TYR A 57 -4.32 -7.40 4.74
N TRP A 58 -4.48 -6.18 4.23
CA TRP A 58 -4.32 -4.96 5.04
C TRP A 58 -5.45 -4.72 6.03
N ARG A 59 -6.56 -5.46 6.01
CA ARG A 59 -7.56 -5.39 7.09
C ARG A 59 -7.04 -5.97 8.40
N ASP A 60 -6.16 -6.97 8.33
CA ASP A 60 -5.70 -7.71 9.49
C ASP A 60 -4.42 -7.13 10.12
N VAL A 61 -3.64 -6.37 9.34
CA VAL A 61 -2.30 -5.89 9.74
C VAL A 61 -2.30 -4.65 10.65
N PRO A 62 -3.11 -3.59 10.43
CA PRO A 62 -3.13 -2.40 11.29
C PRO A 62 -3.50 -2.71 12.74
N LEU A 63 -4.26 -3.79 12.97
CA LEU A 63 -4.64 -4.27 14.30
C LEU A 63 -3.46 -4.81 15.12
N ALA A 64 -2.37 -5.22 14.46
CA ALA A 64 -1.20 -5.79 15.11
C ALA A 64 -0.07 -4.80 15.40
N GLN A 65 -0.19 -3.54 14.93
CA GLN A 65 0.93 -2.59 14.89
C GLN A 65 0.52 -1.20 15.40
N SER A 66 0.35 -1.08 16.72
CA SER A 66 0.29 0.22 17.41
C SER A 66 1.64 0.95 17.30
N ASP A 67 1.63 2.27 17.17
CA ASP A 67 2.82 3.17 17.10
C ASP A 67 3.73 3.07 15.85
N VAL A 68 3.23 2.59 14.71
CA VAL A 68 4.04 2.54 13.47
C VAL A 68 3.91 3.82 12.66
N SER A 69 5.06 4.49 12.42
CA SER A 69 5.17 5.61 11.49
C SER A 69 5.74 5.16 10.15
N PHE A 70 5.05 5.46 9.06
CA PHE A 70 5.55 5.25 7.71
C PHE A 70 6.44 6.43 7.29
N ARG A 71 7.71 6.17 6.93
CA ARG A 71 8.66 7.19 6.45
C ARG A 71 9.26 6.72 5.13
N TYR A 72 9.37 7.62 4.16
CA TYR A 72 10.00 7.34 2.87
C TYR A 72 10.74 8.59 2.38
N GLY A 73 11.88 8.41 1.70
CA GLY A 73 12.60 9.50 1.05
C GLY A 73 13.45 10.41 1.95
N GLU A 74 13.65 10.07 3.23
CA GLU A 74 14.67 10.71 4.05
C GLU A 74 16.07 10.14 3.69
N ILE A 75 17.04 11.04 3.45
CA ILE A 75 18.49 10.73 3.42
C ILE A 75 19.08 11.19 4.74
#